data_AF-A0A7L2SDB1-F1
#
_entry.id   AF-A0A7L2SDB1-F1
#
_cell.length_a   1.000
_cell.length_b   1.000
_cell.length_c   1.000
_cell.angle_alpha   90.00
_cell.angle_beta   90.00
_cell.angle_gamma   90.00
#
_symmetry.space_group_name_H-M   'P 1'
#
loop_
_entity.id
_entity.type
_entity.pdbx_description
1 polymer ?
#
loop_
_entity_poly.entity_id
_entity_poly.type
_entity_poly.pdbx_seq_one_letter_code
_entity_poly.pdbx_strand_id
1 'polypeptide(L)'
;TTKMAYQEEAEIQISELDLLSSMFPYEEEFAVTDQLALAELKHYVENESAEVPSSKVQFILNVKAEVPNASMVEFSMACALPFKYPTVLPEITVRSSLLSRSQQILLNSDLKTYLIQNFSGEPCMLSAREWVKDHAAAYIDKDLSSSSMTASDATQPRVTVFTRLWIYSHHIYNKQKRKNIIDWAKELSLSGFCMPGKPGVVCVEGLQSSCEEFWSRVRRLTWKRILIRHREDVSLEG
;
A
#
# COMPACT_ATOMS: atom_id res chain seq x y z
N THR A 1 -24.60 23.73 1.16
CA THR A 1 -23.21 23.58 1.66
C THR A 1 -22.91 22.16 2.11
N THR A 2 -23.72 21.52 2.97
CA THR A 2 -23.44 20.15 3.45
C THR A 2 -23.58 19.06 2.38
N LYS A 3 -24.56 19.15 1.47
CA LYS A 3 -24.77 18.15 0.39
C LYS A 3 -23.61 18.09 -0.61
N MET A 4 -23.03 19.23 -0.98
CA MET A 4 -21.88 19.29 -1.89
C MET A 4 -20.62 18.66 -1.26
N ALA A 5 -20.40 18.86 0.04
CA ALA A 5 -19.27 18.23 0.74
C ALA A 5 -19.37 16.69 0.76
N TYR A 6 -20.57 16.14 0.94
CA TYR A 6 -20.78 14.68 0.87
C TYR A 6 -20.58 14.11 -0.55
N GLN A 7 -20.85 14.90 -1.58
CA GLN A 7 -20.65 14.49 -2.97
C GLN A 7 -19.16 14.48 -3.33
N GLU A 8 -18.40 15.49 -2.89
CA GLU A 8 -16.93 15.50 -3.01
C GLU A 8 -16.28 14.33 -2.27
N GLU A 9 -16.73 14.00 -1.06
CA GLU A 9 -16.28 12.82 -0.30
C GLU A 9 -16.58 11.51 -1.05
N ALA A 10 -17.76 11.39 -1.67
CA ALA A 10 -18.14 10.24 -2.48
C ALA A 10 -17.29 10.11 -3.76
N GLU A 11 -17.00 11.22 -4.45
CA GLU A 11 -16.09 11.24 -5.61
C GLU A 11 -14.68 10.76 -5.25
N ILE A 12 -14.18 11.16 -4.09
CA ILE A 12 -12.88 10.72 -3.58
C ILE A 12 -12.88 9.22 -3.29
N GLN A 13 -13.94 8.69 -2.67
CA GLN A 13 -14.10 7.26 -2.41
C GLN A 13 -14.10 6.45 -3.71
N ILE A 14 -14.90 6.85 -4.70
CA ILE A 14 -14.94 6.18 -6.01
C ILE A 14 -13.55 6.23 -6.68
N SER A 15 -12.92 7.40 -6.67
CA SER A 15 -11.59 7.58 -7.25
C SER A 15 -10.54 6.68 -6.60
N GLU A 16 -10.60 6.47 -5.28
CA GLU A 16 -9.69 5.55 -4.60
C GLU A 16 -10.01 4.09 -4.89
N LEU A 17 -11.28 3.70 -4.99
CA LEU A 17 -11.71 2.34 -5.33
C LEU A 17 -11.34 1.95 -6.76
N ASP A 18 -11.58 2.82 -7.74
CA ASP A 18 -11.20 2.58 -9.14
C ASP A 18 -9.67 2.45 -9.27
N LEU A 19 -8.95 3.20 -8.45
CA LEU A 19 -7.51 3.14 -8.36
C LEU A 19 -7.01 1.87 -7.68
N LEU A 20 -7.68 1.38 -6.63
CA LEU A 20 -7.41 0.07 -6.04
C LEU A 20 -7.66 -1.05 -7.06
N SER A 21 -8.78 -1.01 -7.77
CA SER A 21 -9.12 -1.98 -8.83
C SER A 21 -8.08 -1.98 -9.97
N SER A 22 -7.65 -0.80 -10.40
CA SER A 22 -6.59 -0.68 -11.41
C SER A 22 -5.24 -1.16 -10.89
N MET A 23 -4.96 -0.90 -9.62
CA MET A 23 -3.71 -1.32 -9.00
C MET A 23 -3.70 -2.81 -8.74
N PHE A 24 -4.81 -3.44 -8.36
CA PHE A 24 -5.01 -4.84 -7.98
C PHE A 24 -6.11 -5.48 -8.83
N PRO A 25 -5.80 -5.86 -10.08
CA PRO A 25 -6.82 -6.27 -11.05
C PRO A 25 -7.38 -7.68 -10.79
N TYR A 26 -6.73 -8.48 -9.95
CA TYR A 26 -7.15 -9.84 -9.65
C TYR A 26 -8.12 -9.87 -8.48
N GLU A 27 -9.19 -10.67 -8.58
CA GLU A 27 -10.20 -10.83 -7.52
C GLU A 27 -9.60 -11.36 -6.21
N GLU A 28 -8.51 -12.13 -6.30
CA GLU A 28 -7.75 -12.60 -5.13
C GLU A 28 -7.00 -11.46 -4.41
N GLU A 29 -6.69 -10.35 -5.08
CA GLU A 29 -5.99 -9.21 -4.47
C GLU A 29 -6.96 -8.14 -3.97
N PHE A 30 -8.03 -7.86 -4.73
CA PHE A 30 -9.02 -6.85 -4.39
C PHE A 30 -10.40 -7.26 -4.89
N ALA A 31 -11.39 -7.25 -3.99
CA ALA A 31 -12.77 -7.56 -4.33
C ALA A 31 -13.74 -6.70 -3.52
N VAL A 32 -14.65 -6.01 -4.21
CA VAL A 32 -15.75 -5.28 -3.56
C VAL A 32 -16.80 -6.30 -3.14
N THR A 33 -17.09 -6.38 -1.83
CA THR A 33 -18.01 -7.40 -1.30
C THR A 33 -19.46 -6.99 -1.47
N ASP A 34 -19.73 -5.68 -1.47
CA ASP A 34 -21.06 -5.12 -1.69
C ASP A 34 -21.08 -4.26 -2.96
N GLN A 35 -21.40 -4.92 -4.07
CA GLN A 35 -21.47 -4.26 -5.38
C GLN A 35 -22.65 -3.30 -5.48
N LEU A 36 -23.71 -3.50 -4.68
CA LEU A 36 -24.88 -2.63 -4.65
C LEU A 36 -24.51 -1.29 -4.01
N ALA A 37 -23.82 -1.31 -2.86
CA ALA A 37 -23.34 -0.08 -2.21
C ALA A 37 -22.43 0.75 -3.12
N LEU A 38 -21.56 0.10 -3.91
CA LEU A 38 -20.73 0.80 -4.89
C LEU A 38 -21.57 1.42 -6.02
N ALA A 39 -22.57 0.70 -6.53
CA ALA A 39 -23.46 1.21 -7.56
C ALA A 39 -24.30 2.41 -7.07
N GLU A 40 -24.83 2.33 -5.84
CA GLU A 40 -25.52 3.45 -5.19
C GLU A 40 -24.61 4.67 -5.04
N LEU A 41 -23.36 4.47 -4.61
CA LEU A 41 -22.38 5.55 -4.47
C LEU A 41 -22.05 6.20 -5.83
N LYS A 42 -21.85 5.41 -6.88
CA LYS A 42 -21.62 5.93 -8.25
C LYS A 42 -22.83 6.73 -8.75
N HIS A 43 -24.03 6.18 -8.58
CA HIS A 43 -25.26 6.87 -8.95
C HIS A 43 -25.47 8.18 -8.17
N TYR A 44 -25.11 8.21 -6.88
CA TYR A 44 -25.21 9.43 -6.06
C TYR A 44 -24.29 10.55 -6.55
N VAL A 45 -23.10 10.22 -7.03
CA VAL A 45 -22.15 11.19 -7.59
C VAL A 45 -22.60 11.71 -8.95
N GLU A 46 -23.12 10.83 -9.80
CA GLU A 46 -23.57 11.19 -11.17
C GLU A 46 -24.86 12.02 -11.18
N ASN A 47 -25.75 11.83 -10.18
CA ASN A 47 -27.06 12.46 -10.13
C ASN A 47 -27.24 13.32 -8.86
N GLU A 48 -27.21 14.65 -8.99
CA GLU A 48 -27.37 15.59 -7.87
C GLU A 48 -28.72 15.45 -7.11
N SER A 49 -29.73 14.86 -7.75
CA SER A 49 -31.05 14.60 -7.17
C SER A 49 -31.19 13.21 -6.55
N ALA A 50 -30.15 12.37 -6.63
CA ALA A 50 -30.17 11.02 -6.09
C ALA A 50 -30.27 10.99 -4.56
N GLU A 51 -30.84 9.89 -4.07
CA GLU A 51 -30.89 9.57 -2.66
C GLU A 51 -29.50 9.25 -2.12
N VAL A 52 -29.29 9.52 -0.84
CA VAL A 52 -28.03 9.21 -0.15
C VAL A 52 -27.84 7.69 -0.12
N PRO A 53 -26.64 7.15 -0.38
CA PRO A 53 -26.40 5.72 -0.36
C PRO A 53 -26.84 5.09 0.96
N SER A 54 -27.47 3.91 0.87
CA SER A 54 -28.08 3.24 2.02
C SER A 54 -27.04 2.56 2.91
N SER A 55 -25.92 2.15 2.31
CA SER A 55 -24.89 1.33 2.93
C SER A 55 -23.49 1.83 2.58
N LYS A 56 -22.55 1.63 3.51
CA LYS A 56 -21.13 1.91 3.28
C LYS A 56 -20.51 0.88 2.34
N VAL A 57 -19.62 1.32 1.45
CA VAL A 57 -18.90 0.40 0.57
C VAL A 57 -17.97 -0.47 1.40
N GLN A 58 -18.07 -1.78 1.20
CA GLN A 58 -17.21 -2.78 1.83
C GLN A 58 -16.45 -3.55 0.76
N PHE A 59 -15.20 -3.85 1.06
CA PHE A 59 -14.33 -4.60 0.17
C PHE A 59 -13.25 -5.34 0.94
N ILE A 60 -12.62 -6.29 0.26
CA ILE A 60 -11.47 -7.03 0.73
C ILE A 60 -10.25 -6.59 -0.07
N LEU A 61 -9.15 -6.32 0.63
CA LEU A 61 -7.86 -5.99 0.04
C LEU A 61 -6.81 -6.92 0.65
N ASN A 62 -6.37 -7.91 -0.13
CA ASN A 62 -5.43 -8.91 0.35
C ASN A 62 -3.98 -8.44 0.19
N VAL A 63 -3.15 -8.87 1.14
CA VAL A 63 -1.74 -8.51 1.26
C VAL A 63 -0.92 -9.77 1.45
N LYS A 64 0.07 -9.95 0.59
CA LYS A 64 1.09 -11.00 0.74
C LYS A 64 2.31 -10.35 1.38
N ALA A 65 2.73 -10.86 2.53
CA ALA A 65 3.93 -10.40 3.24
C ALA A 65 4.92 -11.56 3.39
N GLU A 66 6.20 -11.25 3.22
CA GLU A 66 7.30 -12.20 3.41
C GLU A 66 7.55 -12.41 4.89
N VAL A 67 7.55 -13.66 5.34
CA VAL A 67 8.00 -14.01 6.69
C VAL A 67 9.46 -14.51 6.66
N PRO A 68 10.22 -14.39 7.77
CA PRO A 68 11.64 -14.75 7.84
C PRO A 68 11.99 -16.19 7.41
N ASN A 69 11.01 -17.09 7.35
CA ASN A 69 11.18 -18.48 6.91
C ASN A 69 10.90 -18.70 5.40
N ALA A 70 10.99 -17.64 4.58
CA ALA A 70 10.79 -17.66 3.11
C ALA A 70 9.40 -18.14 2.62
N SER A 71 8.39 -18.10 3.49
CA SER A 71 7.00 -18.32 3.10
C SER A 71 6.29 -16.97 2.85
N MET A 72 5.46 -16.90 1.83
CA MET A 72 4.55 -15.77 1.64
C MET A 72 3.27 -16.04 2.42
N VAL A 73 2.98 -15.19 3.40
CA VAL A 73 1.74 -15.27 4.18
C VAL A 73 0.75 -14.27 3.65
N GLU A 74 -0.47 -14.75 3.42
CA GLU A 74 -1.58 -13.90 3.05
C GLU A 74 -2.31 -13.35 4.28
N PHE A 75 -2.56 -12.05 4.24
CA PHE A 75 -3.37 -11.31 5.19
C PHE A 75 -4.53 -10.70 4.44
N SER A 76 -5.75 -10.95 4.93
CA SER A 76 -6.96 -10.39 4.36
C SER A 76 -7.38 -9.15 5.14
N MET A 77 -7.43 -8.00 4.45
CA MET A 77 -7.94 -6.75 5.03
C MET A 77 -9.39 -6.57 4.61
N ALA A 78 -10.31 -6.71 5.57
CA ALA A 78 -11.70 -6.32 5.37
C ALA A 78 -11.82 -4.82 5.67
N CYS A 79 -12.27 -4.05 4.68
CA CYS A 79 -12.30 -2.60 4.72
C CYS A 79 -13.73 -2.10 4.49
N ALA A 80 -14.12 -1.08 5.23
CA ALA A 80 -15.38 -0.35 5.00
C ALA A 80 -15.12 1.16 5.01
N LEU A 81 -15.64 1.86 4.01
CA LEU A 81 -15.50 3.32 3.87
C LEU A 81 -16.75 4.00 4.44
N PRO A 82 -16.65 4.73 5.57
CA PRO A 82 -17.77 5.55 6.05
C PRO A 82 -18.17 6.59 5.00
N PHE A 83 -19.43 7.04 5.02
CA PHE A 83 -19.91 8.05 4.07
C PHE A 83 -19.09 9.36 4.08
N LYS A 84 -18.45 9.68 5.21
CA LYS A 84 -17.59 10.85 5.41
C LYS A 84 -16.11 10.58 5.12
N TYR A 85 -15.77 9.46 4.50
CA TYR A 85 -14.39 9.20 4.12
C TYR A 85 -13.98 10.15 2.98
N PRO A 86 -12.78 10.78 3.02
CA PRO A 86 -11.65 10.51 3.90
C PRO A 86 -11.58 11.35 5.19
N THR A 87 -12.54 12.25 5.44
CA THR A 87 -12.61 13.07 6.67
C THR A 87 -12.71 12.19 7.91
N VAL A 88 -13.46 11.09 7.82
CA VAL A 88 -13.48 10.02 8.82
C VAL A 88 -12.67 8.83 8.29
N LEU A 89 -11.79 8.30 9.13
CA LEU A 89 -10.94 7.15 8.78
C LEU A 89 -11.76 5.90 8.42
N PRO A 90 -11.19 5.01 7.60
CA PRO A 90 -11.85 3.79 7.19
C PRO A 90 -11.86 2.79 8.35
N GLU A 91 -12.84 1.89 8.34
CA GLU A 91 -12.86 0.76 9.25
C GLU A 91 -12.10 -0.39 8.61
N ILE A 92 -10.94 -0.75 9.17
CA ILE A 92 -10.10 -1.83 8.65
C ILE A 92 -9.96 -2.92 9.71
N THR A 93 -10.20 -4.16 9.30
CA THR A 93 -9.91 -5.35 10.10
C THR A 93 -9.07 -6.31 9.29
N VAL A 94 -7.85 -6.54 9.77
CA VAL A 94 -6.89 -7.50 9.21
C VAL A 94 -7.09 -8.86 9.87
N ARG A 95 -7.06 -9.92 9.06
CA ARG A 95 -7.17 -11.32 9.46
C ARG A 95 -6.12 -12.16 8.72
N SER A 96 -5.61 -13.19 9.38
CA SER A 96 -4.82 -14.25 8.75
C SER A 96 -5.00 -15.54 9.54
N SER A 97 -4.88 -16.69 8.89
CA SER A 97 -4.97 -18.01 9.54
C SER A 97 -3.82 -18.25 10.53
N LEU A 98 -2.72 -17.52 10.39
CA LEU A 98 -1.54 -17.64 11.25
C LEU A 98 -1.55 -16.69 12.46
N LEU A 99 -2.52 -15.77 12.55
CA LEU A 99 -2.63 -14.85 13.68
C LEU A 99 -3.56 -15.42 14.75
N SER A 100 -3.08 -15.44 16.00
CA SER A 100 -3.94 -15.68 17.15
C SER A 100 -4.86 -14.48 17.42
N ARG A 101 -5.93 -14.68 18.20
CA ARG A 101 -6.92 -13.62 18.49
C ARG A 101 -6.27 -12.40 19.17
N SER A 102 -5.30 -12.61 20.07
CA SER A 102 -4.57 -11.54 20.75
C SER A 102 -3.66 -10.77 19.79
N GLN A 103 -2.92 -11.47 18.93
CA GLN A 103 -2.06 -10.88 17.91
C GLN A 103 -2.87 -10.06 16.91
N GLN A 104 -4.03 -10.57 16.48
CA GLN A 104 -4.94 -9.86 15.59
C GLN A 104 -5.46 -8.55 16.22
N ILE A 105 -5.84 -8.57 17.50
CA ILE A 105 -6.29 -7.35 18.20
C ILE A 105 -5.16 -6.32 18.25
N LEU A 106 -3.94 -6.75 18.58
CA LEU A 106 -2.79 -5.85 18.66
C LEU A 106 -2.49 -5.22 17.29
N LEU A 107 -2.41 -6.03 16.23
CA LEU A 107 -2.14 -5.56 14.87
C LEU A 107 -3.20 -4.57 14.39
N ASN A 108 -4.48 -4.83 14.64
CA ASN A 108 -5.55 -3.91 14.27
C ASN A 108 -5.53 -2.60 15.09
N SER A 109 -5.14 -2.67 16.36
CA SER A 109 -4.96 -1.49 17.22
C SER A 109 -3.81 -0.61 16.73
N ASP A 110 -2.67 -1.23 16.39
CA ASP A 110 -1.48 -0.52 15.92
C ASP A 110 -1.73 0.10 14.54
N LEU A 111 -2.40 -0.63 13.63
CA LEU A 111 -2.83 -0.08 12.34
C LEU A 111 -3.75 1.13 12.52
N LYS A 112 -4.75 1.03 13.41
CA LYS A 112 -5.66 2.16 13.69
C LYS A 112 -4.90 3.38 14.22
N THR A 113 -3.93 3.15 15.11
CA THR A 113 -3.09 4.22 15.67
C THR A 113 -2.24 4.89 14.59
N TYR A 114 -1.63 4.09 13.72
CA TYR A 114 -0.88 4.58 12.56
C TYR A 114 -1.75 5.48 11.67
N LEU A 115 -2.99 5.06 11.35
CA LEU A 115 -3.89 5.82 10.50
C LEU A 115 -4.29 7.18 11.13
N ILE A 116 -4.61 7.19 12.43
CA ILE A 116 -4.95 8.41 13.17
C ILE A 116 -3.80 9.42 13.21
N GLN A 117 -2.56 8.94 13.34
CA GLN A 117 -1.40 9.80 13.47
C GLN A 117 -0.92 10.39 12.14
N ASN A 118 -1.09 9.65 11.03
CA ASN A 118 -0.46 9.99 9.75
C ASN A 118 -1.44 10.57 8.72
N PHE A 119 -2.76 10.43 8.90
CA PHE A 119 -3.76 10.86 7.92
C PHE A 119 -4.84 11.71 8.56
N SER A 120 -5.18 12.82 7.90
CA SER A 120 -6.24 13.74 8.30
C SER A 120 -6.94 14.26 7.05
N GLY A 121 -8.11 13.70 6.72
CA GLY A 121 -8.90 14.12 5.55
C GLY A 121 -8.32 13.72 4.20
N GLU A 122 -7.42 12.73 4.14
CA GLU A 122 -6.81 12.25 2.89
C GLU A 122 -6.99 10.74 2.69
N PRO A 123 -7.11 10.26 1.43
CA PRO A 123 -7.18 8.84 1.10
C PRO A 123 -5.95 8.06 1.57
N CYS A 124 -6.16 6.91 2.20
CA CYS A 124 -5.15 6.19 2.97
C CYS A 124 -5.18 4.67 2.78
N MET A 125 -6.04 4.11 1.93
CA MET A 125 -6.22 2.65 1.82
C MET A 125 -4.95 1.92 1.40
N LEU A 126 -4.20 2.51 0.48
CA LEU A 126 -2.92 1.95 0.03
C LEU A 126 -1.81 2.08 1.06
N SER A 127 -1.78 3.17 1.82
CA SER A 127 -0.84 3.34 2.93
C SER A 127 -1.13 2.32 4.04
N ALA A 128 -2.41 2.08 4.34
CA ALA A 128 -2.82 1.02 5.26
C ALA A 128 -2.33 -0.35 4.77
N ARG A 129 -2.52 -0.64 3.47
CA ARG A 129 -2.05 -1.89 2.85
C ARG A 129 -0.54 -2.07 2.96
N GLU A 130 0.23 -1.03 2.69
CA GLU A 130 1.69 -1.07 2.84
C GLU A 130 2.13 -1.25 4.28
N TRP A 131 1.49 -0.54 5.22
CA TRP A 131 1.78 -0.71 6.63
C TRP A 131 1.56 -2.17 7.07
N VAL A 132 0.46 -2.79 6.64
CA VAL A 132 0.20 -4.22 6.90
C VAL A 132 1.27 -5.10 6.26
N LYS A 133 1.65 -4.86 5.00
CA LYS A 133 2.71 -5.61 4.31
C LYS A 133 4.03 -5.57 5.09
N ASP A 134 4.41 -4.40 5.58
CA ASP A 134 5.71 -4.17 6.22
C ASP A 134 5.75 -4.65 7.69
N HIS A 135 4.61 -4.67 8.39
CA HIS A 135 4.58 -4.95 9.83
C HIS A 135 3.91 -6.28 10.20
N ALA A 136 3.00 -6.82 9.39
CA ALA A 136 2.15 -7.93 9.80
C ALA A 136 2.92 -9.23 10.09
N ALA A 137 4.02 -9.48 9.38
CA ALA A 137 4.89 -10.62 9.61
C ALA A 137 5.44 -10.67 11.05
N ALA A 138 5.74 -9.52 11.65
CA ALA A 138 6.29 -9.43 13.00
C ALA A 138 5.29 -9.84 14.11
N TYR A 139 3.98 -9.87 13.79
CA TYR A 139 2.95 -10.26 14.76
C TYR A 139 2.71 -11.76 14.79
N ILE A 140 3.09 -12.51 13.74
CA ILE A 140 3.01 -13.98 13.70
C ILE A 140 4.07 -14.59 14.61
N ASP A 141 5.29 -14.03 14.60
CA ASP A 141 6.45 -14.56 15.34
C ASP A 141 6.36 -14.35 16.86
N LYS A 142 5.41 -13.52 17.31
CA LYS A 142 5.34 -13.07 18.71
C LYS A 142 4.94 -14.17 19.71
N ASP A 143 4.47 -15.33 19.23
CA ASP A 143 4.25 -16.53 20.06
C ASP A 143 5.49 -17.44 20.16
N LEU A 144 6.58 -17.17 19.41
CA LEU A 144 7.85 -17.92 19.51
C LEU A 144 8.99 -17.13 20.18
N SER A 145 8.85 -15.82 20.37
CA SER A 145 9.93 -14.99 20.91
C SER A 145 9.50 -14.12 22.10
N SER A 146 9.33 -14.74 23.26
CA SER A 146 9.72 -14.08 24.51
C SER A 146 11.24 -14.16 24.67
N SER A 147 12.03 -13.57 23.76
CA SER A 147 13.48 -13.39 23.94
C SER A 147 14.09 -12.43 22.92
N SER A 148 14.89 -11.51 23.48
CA SER A 148 16.03 -10.77 22.89
C SER A 148 15.76 -9.79 21.74
N MET A 149 15.67 -8.52 22.12
CA MET A 149 16.45 -7.47 21.45
C MET A 149 17.94 -7.84 21.54
N THR A 150 18.57 -8.17 20.41
CA THR A 150 20.01 -7.98 20.24
C THR A 150 20.29 -7.61 18.80
N ALA A 151 20.71 -6.36 18.62
CA ALA A 151 21.52 -5.97 17.49
C ALA A 151 22.71 -6.93 17.38
N SER A 152 22.93 -7.49 16.19
CA SER A 152 24.26 -7.90 15.78
C SER A 152 24.34 -7.90 14.26
N ASP A 153 25.08 -6.90 13.80
CA ASP A 153 25.75 -6.85 12.52
C ASP A 153 26.70 -8.06 12.44
N ALA A 154 26.49 -8.95 11.46
CA ALA A 154 27.39 -10.06 11.16
C ALA A 154 27.26 -10.51 9.71
N THR A 155 28.08 -9.91 8.86
CA THR A 155 28.78 -10.46 7.69
C THR A 155 28.36 -11.88 7.27
N GLN A 156 27.38 -11.97 6.37
CA GLN A 156 27.03 -13.20 5.64
C GLN A 156 27.75 -13.24 4.28
N PRO A 157 28.00 -14.43 3.70
CA PRO A 157 28.69 -14.56 2.42
C PRO A 157 27.90 -13.80 1.35
N ARG A 158 28.62 -13.05 0.50
CA ARG A 158 28.02 -12.15 -0.51
C ARG A 158 27.33 -12.96 -1.61
N VAL A 159 26.12 -13.44 -1.34
CA VAL A 159 25.17 -13.76 -2.39
C VAL A 159 24.74 -12.42 -2.96
N THR A 160 25.26 -12.08 -4.14
CA THR A 160 24.85 -10.87 -4.85
C THR A 160 23.45 -11.09 -5.42
N VAL A 161 22.44 -10.57 -4.73
CA VAL A 161 21.05 -10.59 -5.20
C VAL A 161 20.85 -9.42 -6.16
N PHE A 162 20.36 -9.73 -7.35
CA PHE A 162 19.93 -8.77 -8.35
C PHE A 162 18.43 -8.53 -8.16
N THR A 163 18.04 -7.29 -7.92
CA THR A 163 16.66 -6.90 -7.64
C THR A 163 16.13 -6.03 -8.77
N ARG A 164 14.88 -6.27 -9.19
CA ARG A 164 14.08 -5.35 -10.01
C ARG A 164 12.89 -4.84 -9.20
N LEU A 165 12.78 -3.52 -9.09
CA LEU A 165 11.67 -2.83 -8.43
C LEU A 165 10.76 -2.17 -9.45
N TRP A 166 9.47 -2.48 -9.35
CA TRP A 166 8.39 -1.80 -10.06
C TRP A 166 7.70 -0.82 -9.11
N ILE A 167 8.01 0.46 -9.25
CA ILE A 167 7.55 1.54 -8.38
C ILE A 167 6.39 2.28 -9.06
N TYR A 168 5.28 2.38 -8.35
CA TYR A 168 4.07 3.07 -8.80
C TYR A 168 3.86 4.33 -7.97
N SER A 169 3.51 5.43 -8.63
CA SER A 169 3.18 6.70 -7.99
C SER A 169 1.91 7.29 -8.57
N HIS A 170 1.22 8.13 -7.78
CA HIS A 170 0.00 8.78 -8.26
C HIS A 170 0.27 9.62 -9.52
N HIS A 171 1.38 10.37 -9.56
CA HIS A 171 1.83 11.07 -10.76
C HIS A 171 3.29 11.51 -10.63
N ILE A 172 3.99 11.65 -11.78
CA ILE A 172 5.36 12.21 -11.86
C ILE A 172 5.37 13.38 -12.85
N TYR A 173 4.82 14.52 -12.42
CA TYR A 173 4.82 15.75 -13.24
C TYR A 173 5.97 16.70 -12.92
N ASN A 174 6.46 16.67 -11.68
CA ASN A 174 7.49 17.60 -11.22
C ASN A 174 8.83 17.33 -11.94
N LYS A 175 9.35 18.36 -12.64
CA LYS A 175 10.62 18.29 -13.39
C LYS A 175 11.80 17.89 -12.51
N GLN A 176 11.86 18.39 -11.28
CA GLN A 176 12.92 18.08 -10.32
C GLN A 176 12.87 16.61 -9.88
N LYS A 177 11.67 16.07 -9.60
CA LYS A 177 11.53 14.64 -9.27
C LYS A 177 12.02 13.74 -10.40
N ARG A 178 11.66 14.08 -11.65
CA ARG A 178 12.14 13.34 -12.84
C ARG A 178 13.66 13.37 -12.95
N LYS A 179 14.26 14.54 -12.74
CA LYS A 179 15.71 14.69 -12.74
C LYS A 179 16.37 13.85 -11.64
N ASN A 180 15.89 13.97 -10.40
CA ASN A 180 16.41 13.19 -9.28
C ASN A 180 16.33 11.67 -9.52
N ILE A 181 15.21 11.18 -10.05
CA ILE A 181 15.03 9.76 -10.40
C ILE A 181 16.11 9.30 -11.39
N ILE A 182 16.36 10.08 -12.45
CA ILE A 182 17.36 9.73 -13.47
C ILE A 182 18.78 9.84 -12.91
N ASP A 183 19.07 10.90 -12.16
CA ASP A 183 20.41 11.17 -11.61
C ASP A 183 20.79 10.11 -10.56
N TRP A 184 19.89 9.76 -9.64
CA TRP A 184 20.15 8.73 -8.62
C TRP A 184 20.24 7.32 -9.21
N ALA A 185 19.45 7.01 -10.26
CA ALA A 185 19.59 5.72 -10.95
C ALA A 185 20.99 5.58 -11.56
N LYS A 186 21.51 6.63 -12.21
CA LYS A 186 22.87 6.65 -12.76
C LYS A 186 23.94 6.57 -11.67
N GLU A 187 23.78 7.33 -10.59
CA GLU A 187 24.71 7.35 -9.44
C GLU A 187 24.85 5.95 -8.83
N LEU A 188 23.74 5.24 -8.66
CA LEU A 188 23.69 3.91 -8.05
C LEU A 188 23.93 2.78 -9.07
N SER A 189 24.28 3.12 -10.31
CA SER A 189 24.51 2.17 -11.42
C SER A 189 23.33 1.22 -11.66
N LEU A 190 22.11 1.73 -11.55
CA LEU A 190 20.86 1.01 -11.80
C LEU A 190 20.41 1.20 -13.25
N SER A 191 19.91 0.15 -13.88
CA SER A 191 19.21 0.23 -15.18
C SER A 191 17.70 0.29 -14.97
N GLY A 192 16.95 0.65 -16.01
CA GLY A 192 15.49 0.71 -15.96
C GLY A 192 14.92 1.93 -16.69
N PHE A 193 13.71 2.35 -16.30
CA PHE A 193 13.00 3.44 -16.95
C PHE A 193 12.10 4.21 -15.97
N CYS A 194 11.75 5.45 -16.35
CA CYS A 194 10.74 6.26 -15.68
C CYS A 194 9.73 6.73 -16.72
N MET A 195 8.47 6.35 -16.57
CA MET A 195 7.35 6.85 -17.36
C MET A 195 6.63 7.95 -16.57
N PRO A 196 6.91 9.24 -16.86
CA PRO A 196 6.20 10.33 -16.21
C PRO A 196 4.78 10.44 -16.74
N GLY A 197 3.82 10.55 -15.84
CA GLY A 197 2.40 10.56 -16.18
C GLY A 197 1.50 10.45 -14.96
N LYS A 198 0.25 10.06 -15.18
CA LYS A 198 -0.74 9.67 -14.16
C LYS A 198 -1.36 8.33 -14.61
N PRO A 199 -1.01 7.19 -13.98
CA PRO A 199 -0.03 7.06 -12.91
C PRO A 199 1.40 7.28 -13.41
N GLY A 200 2.30 7.63 -12.51
CA GLY A 200 3.73 7.65 -12.82
C GLY A 200 4.37 6.32 -12.44
N VAL A 201 5.13 5.72 -13.36
CA VAL A 201 5.75 4.40 -13.17
C VAL A 201 7.27 4.53 -13.26
N VAL A 202 7.98 3.88 -12.35
CA VAL A 202 9.45 3.77 -12.38
C VAL A 202 9.81 2.30 -12.24
N CYS A 203 10.60 1.78 -13.17
CA CYS A 203 11.22 0.47 -13.05
C CYS A 203 12.71 0.68 -12.86
N VAL A 204 13.31 0.08 -11.85
CA VAL A 204 14.77 0.04 -11.68
C VAL A 204 15.22 -1.37 -11.39
N GLU A 205 16.38 -1.74 -11.92
CA GLU A 205 17.00 -3.05 -11.70
C GLU A 205 18.50 -2.90 -11.47
N GLY A 206 19.06 -3.75 -10.61
CA GLY A 206 20.46 -3.69 -10.23
C GLY A 206 20.76 -4.51 -8.98
N LEU A 207 21.85 -4.21 -8.30
CA LEU A 207 22.17 -4.84 -7.00
C LEU A 207 21.10 -4.47 -5.96
N GLN A 208 20.70 -5.44 -5.14
CA GLN A 208 19.69 -5.26 -4.09
C GLN A 208 19.96 -4.02 -3.23
N SER A 209 21.19 -3.85 -2.72
CA SER A 209 21.56 -2.71 -1.89
C SER A 209 21.35 -1.36 -2.59
N SER A 210 21.70 -1.30 -3.88
CA SER A 210 21.53 -0.08 -4.70
C SER A 210 20.06 0.20 -4.96
N CYS A 211 19.25 -0.83 -5.25
CA CYS A 211 17.81 -0.71 -5.43
C CYS A 211 17.09 -0.24 -4.15
N GLU A 212 17.47 -0.78 -2.99
CA GLU A 212 16.93 -0.38 -1.69
C GLU A 212 17.31 1.06 -1.33
N GLU A 213 18.55 1.47 -1.59
CA GLU A 213 18.98 2.85 -1.40
C GLU A 213 18.24 3.82 -2.34
N PHE A 214 18.10 3.45 -3.62
CA PHE A 214 17.33 4.22 -4.58
C PHE A 214 15.89 4.40 -4.11
N TRP A 215 15.24 3.32 -3.66
CA TRP A 215 13.89 3.37 -3.14
C TRP A 215 13.78 4.28 -1.91
N SER A 216 14.72 4.19 -0.97
CA SER A 216 14.77 5.06 0.22
C SER A 216 14.84 6.55 -0.16
N ARG A 217 15.69 6.91 -1.13
CA ARG A 217 15.80 8.30 -1.62
C ARG A 217 14.52 8.76 -2.33
N VAL A 218 13.97 7.91 -3.21
CA VAL A 218 12.76 8.23 -3.97
C VAL A 218 11.55 8.39 -3.05
N ARG A 219 11.34 7.46 -2.11
CA ARG A 219 10.20 7.48 -1.16
C ARG A 219 10.15 8.77 -0.31
N ARG A 220 11.30 9.37 0.00
CA ARG A 220 11.41 10.61 0.80
C ARG A 220 11.02 11.89 0.05
N LEU A 221 10.83 11.85 -1.27
CA LEU A 221 10.32 13.00 -2.02
C LEU A 221 8.83 13.24 -1.69
N THR A 222 8.31 14.43 -2.04
CA THR A 222 6.95 14.84 -1.70
C THR A 222 5.89 14.19 -2.58
N TRP A 223 5.53 12.93 -2.33
CA TRP A 223 4.51 12.21 -3.10
C TRP A 223 3.12 12.35 -2.49
N LYS A 224 2.08 12.50 -3.33
CA LYS A 224 0.71 12.20 -2.90
C LYS A 224 0.57 10.72 -2.55
N ARG A 225 1.21 9.86 -3.35
CA ARG A 225 1.34 8.43 -3.09
C ARG A 225 2.45 7.82 -3.94
N ILE A 226 3.25 6.94 -3.36
CA ILE A 226 4.27 6.14 -4.06
C ILE A 226 4.46 4.81 -3.33
N LEU A 227 4.66 3.72 -4.07
CA LEU A 227 4.85 2.37 -3.51
C LEU A 227 5.63 1.46 -4.45
N ILE A 228 6.16 0.36 -3.93
CA ILE A 228 6.67 -0.75 -4.74
C ILE A 228 5.50 -1.70 -5.01
N ARG A 229 5.11 -1.83 -6.29
CA ARG A 229 4.04 -2.71 -6.75
C ARG A 229 4.54 -4.14 -6.91
N HIS A 230 5.76 -4.31 -7.43
CA HIS A 230 6.38 -5.62 -7.58
C HIS A 230 7.88 -5.53 -7.33
N ARG A 231 8.42 -6.58 -6.73
CA ARG A 231 9.85 -6.79 -6.49
C ARG A 231 10.21 -8.17 -7.00
N GLU A 232 11.19 -8.24 -7.87
CA GLU A 232 11.77 -9.48 -8.38
C GLU A 232 13.18 -9.57 -7.84
N ASP A 233 13.49 -10.60 -7.06
CA ASP A 233 14.84 -10.84 -6.55
C ASP A 233 15.40 -12.11 -7.20
N VAL A 234 16.57 -11.98 -7.84
CA VAL A 234 17.28 -13.05 -8.53
C VAL A 234 18.65 -13.19 -7.89
N SER A 235 18.89 -14.33 -7.24
CA SER A 235 20.22 -14.67 -6.74
C SER A 235 21.15 -14.93 -7.92
N LEU A 236 22.20 -14.12 -8.07
CA LEU A 236 23.29 -14.44 -8.98
C LEU A 236 24.22 -15.40 -8.24
N GLU A 237 24.02 -16.71 -8.43
CA GLU A 237 25.07 -17.69 -8.15
C GLU A 237 26.21 -17.42 -9.14
N GLY A 238 27.41 -17.18 -8.60
CA GLY A 238 28.63 -17.03 -9.39
C GLY A 238 29.15 -18.36 -9.90
#